data_AF-A0A7J8A981-F1
#
_entry.id   AF-A0A7J8A981-F1
#
_cell.length_a   1.000
_cell.length_b   1.000
_cell.length_c   1.000
_cell.angle_alpha   90.00
_cell.angle_beta   90.00
_cell.angle_gamma   90.00
#
_symmetry.space_group_name_H-M   'P 1'
#
loop_
_entity.id
_entity.type
_entity.pdbx_description
1 polymer ?
#
loop_
_entity_poly.entity_id
_entity_poly.type
_entity_poly.pdbx_seq_one_letter_code
_entity_poly.pdbx_strand_id
1 'polypeptide(L)'
;MEDRKNQVKDLEHKEPEDTPLQKQGDKRIQKVEDNVRKLWDNFKRTNIRIMGVPEDKREQDIKNILKEIVTENFPHLVKELDLQVQEVHRTPNKRNLKKTTPRQIIIKIPRAKDKERILKAAREKQVVTYKGASIRLSADFSTETMQARWEWQEIFNFLNI
;
A
#
# COMPACT_ATOMS: atom_id res chain seq x y z
N MET A 1 -25.72 -9.52 -53.55
CA MET A 1 -25.86 -8.66 -52.35
C MET A 1 -25.82 -9.52 -51.09
N GLU A 2 -26.44 -10.70 -51.10
CA GLU A 2 -26.30 -11.77 -50.09
C GLU A 2 -24.84 -12.16 -49.81
N ASP A 3 -24.04 -12.41 -50.86
CA ASP A 3 -22.68 -12.96 -50.69
C ASP A 3 -21.70 -12.00 -49.99
N ARG A 4 -21.88 -10.68 -50.18
CA ARG A 4 -21.08 -9.67 -49.48
C ARG A 4 -21.45 -9.54 -48.01
N LYS A 5 -22.71 -9.80 -47.66
CA LYS A 5 -23.16 -9.80 -46.26
C LYS A 5 -22.66 -11.03 -45.50
N ASN A 6 -22.54 -12.17 -46.18
CA ASN A 6 -21.96 -13.37 -45.58
C ASN A 6 -20.43 -13.24 -45.38
N GLN A 7 -19.71 -12.67 -46.35
CA GLN A 7 -18.26 -12.39 -46.16
C GLN A 7 -17.98 -11.41 -45.02
N VAL A 8 -18.84 -10.40 -44.81
CA VAL A 8 -18.66 -9.44 -43.72
C VAL A 8 -18.96 -10.08 -42.35
N LYS A 9 -19.97 -10.96 -42.26
CA LYS A 9 -20.24 -11.74 -41.02
C LYS A 9 -19.09 -12.66 -40.63
N ASP A 10 -18.41 -13.26 -41.60
CA ASP A 10 -17.27 -14.14 -41.34
C ASP A 10 -16.01 -13.37 -40.90
N LEU A 11 -15.94 -12.08 -41.23
CA LEU A 11 -14.84 -11.19 -40.82
C LEU A 11 -15.09 -10.55 -39.43
N GLU A 12 -16.35 -10.37 -39.02
CA GLU A 12 -16.71 -9.78 -37.72
C GLU A 12 -16.53 -10.73 -36.52
N HIS A 13 -16.28 -12.02 -36.75
CA HIS A 13 -16.07 -13.03 -35.69
C HIS A 13 -14.63 -13.55 -35.54
N LYS A 14 -13.68 -13.03 -36.32
CA LYS A 14 -12.26 -13.38 -36.15
C LYS A 14 -11.58 -12.32 -35.30
N GLU A 15 -11.58 -12.53 -33.98
CA GLU A 15 -10.56 -11.88 -33.15
C GLU A 15 -9.19 -12.22 -33.74
N PRO A 16 -8.29 -11.25 -33.93
CA PRO A 16 -6.97 -11.54 -34.45
C PRO A 16 -6.29 -12.51 -33.48
N GLU A 17 -6.06 -13.75 -33.92
CA GLU A 17 -5.29 -14.71 -33.13
C GLU A 17 -3.88 -14.14 -32.93
N ASP A 18 -3.51 -13.86 -31.68
CA ASP A 18 -2.18 -13.36 -31.36
C ASP A 18 -1.11 -14.31 -31.91
N THR A 19 -0.17 -13.74 -32.67
CA THR A 19 0.96 -14.50 -33.20
C THR A 19 1.77 -15.09 -32.04
N PRO A 20 2.42 -16.26 -32.22
CA PRO A 20 3.26 -16.87 -31.19
C PRO A 20 4.34 -15.92 -30.63
N LEU A 21 4.85 -15.01 -31.47
CA LEU A 21 5.80 -13.96 -31.09
C LEU A 21 5.18 -12.90 -30.16
N GLN A 22 3.94 -12.45 -30.43
CA GLN A 22 3.20 -11.54 -29.54
C GLN A 22 2.96 -12.19 -28.18
N LYS A 23 2.42 -13.42 -28.15
CA LYS A 23 2.22 -14.19 -26.92
C LYS A 23 3.51 -14.37 -26.11
N GLN A 24 4.65 -14.53 -26.79
CA GLN A 24 5.96 -14.63 -26.14
C GLN A 24 6.42 -13.27 -25.58
N GLY A 25 6.18 -12.18 -26.31
CA GLY A 25 6.43 -10.81 -25.87
C GLY A 25 5.66 -10.47 -24.60
N ASP A 26 4.35 -10.72 -24.59
CA ASP A 26 3.46 -10.41 -23.46
C ASP A 26 3.87 -11.19 -22.21
N LYS A 27 4.21 -12.47 -22.36
CA LYS A 27 4.74 -13.29 -21.25
C LYS A 27 6.02 -12.71 -20.65
N ARG A 28 6.89 -12.10 -21.47
CA ARG A 28 8.13 -11.47 -20.99
C ARG A 28 7.83 -10.17 -20.27
N ILE A 29 6.92 -9.35 -20.80
CA ILE A 29 6.49 -8.10 -20.17
C ILE A 29 5.88 -8.39 -18.80
N GLN A 30 4.92 -9.32 -18.76
CA GLN A 30 4.26 -9.74 -17.51
C GLN A 30 5.28 -10.21 -16.45
N LYS A 31 6.29 -10.99 -16.86
CA LYS A 31 7.35 -11.45 -15.96
C LYS A 31 8.18 -10.29 -15.41
N VAL A 32 8.47 -9.27 -16.22
CA VAL A 32 9.21 -8.08 -15.79
C VAL A 32 8.37 -7.27 -14.81
N GLU A 33 7.10 -7.03 -15.11
CA GLU A 33 6.18 -6.32 -14.23
C GLU A 33 6.03 -7.02 -12.87
N ASP A 34 5.86 -8.34 -12.87
CA ASP A 34 5.80 -9.14 -11.65
C ASP A 34 7.07 -9.03 -10.80
N ASN A 35 8.23 -8.97 -11.45
CA ASN A 35 9.51 -8.80 -10.76
C ASN A 35 9.64 -7.39 -10.18
N VAL A 36 9.24 -6.36 -10.92
CA VAL A 36 9.22 -4.97 -10.44
C VAL A 36 8.30 -4.84 -9.23
N ARG A 37 7.09 -5.41 -9.27
CA ARG A 37 6.17 -5.44 -8.14
C ARG A 37 6.79 -6.11 -6.91
N LYS A 38 7.37 -7.31 -7.08
CA LYS A 38 8.05 -8.04 -5.99
C LYS A 38 9.20 -7.26 -5.38
N LEU A 39 10.01 -6.59 -6.19
CA LEU A 39 11.10 -5.74 -5.72
C LEU A 39 10.57 -4.58 -4.88
N TRP A 40 9.56 -3.86 -5.37
CA TRP A 40 8.95 -2.75 -4.64
C TRP A 40 8.31 -3.18 -3.33
N ASP A 41 7.58 -4.30 -3.32
CA ASP A 41 6.99 -4.84 -2.10
C ASP A 41 8.07 -5.29 -1.11
N ASN A 42 9.19 -5.83 -1.58
CA ASN A 42 10.32 -6.17 -0.72
C ASN A 42 10.96 -4.91 -0.10
N PHE A 43 11.15 -3.84 -0.89
CA PHE A 43 11.65 -2.55 -0.38
C PHE A 43 10.70 -1.92 0.66
N LYS A 44 9.39 -2.07 0.45
CA LYS A 44 8.34 -1.54 1.34
C LYS A 44 7.96 -2.50 2.47
N ARG A 45 8.56 -3.69 2.52
CA ARG A 45 8.19 -4.75 3.46
C ARG A 45 8.27 -4.28 4.90
N THR A 46 9.24 -3.44 5.25
CA THR A 46 9.41 -2.91 6.60
C THR A 46 8.80 -1.53 6.83
N ASN A 47 8.08 -0.99 5.85
CA ASN A 47 7.47 0.33 5.94
C ASN A 47 6.08 0.26 6.60
N ILE A 48 5.83 1.20 7.51
CA ILE A 48 4.53 1.53 8.09
C ILE A 48 4.09 2.90 7.56
N ARG A 49 2.83 3.00 7.14
CA ARG A 49 2.19 4.24 6.71
C ARG A 49 1.28 4.74 7.82
N ILE A 50 1.41 6.01 8.18
CA ILE A 50 0.61 6.69 9.20
C ILE A 50 -0.17 7.83 8.56
N MET A 51 -1.48 7.88 8.83
CA MET A 51 -2.40 8.90 8.34
C MET A 51 -3.08 9.62 9.50
N GLY A 52 -3.39 10.91 9.33
CA GLY A 52 -4.11 11.73 10.31
C GLY A 52 -3.23 12.52 11.27
N VAL A 53 -1.90 12.45 11.15
CA VAL A 53 -0.98 13.23 11.99
C VAL A 53 -0.91 14.68 11.52
N PRO A 54 -1.21 15.69 12.37
CA PRO A 54 -1.14 17.11 12.01
C PRO A 54 0.22 17.58 11.47
N GLU A 55 0.22 18.64 10.66
CA GLU A 55 1.43 19.20 9.99
C GLU A 55 2.14 20.30 10.80
N ASP A 56 1.65 20.64 11.99
CA ASP A 56 2.17 21.70 12.86
C ASP A 56 3.55 21.39 13.49
N LYS A 57 4.02 20.15 13.32
CA LYS A 57 5.27 19.66 13.91
C LYS A 57 6.50 19.95 13.05
N ARG A 58 7.63 20.21 13.72
CA ARG A 58 8.93 20.28 13.05
C ARG A 58 9.31 18.87 12.59
N GLU A 59 10.08 18.74 11.51
CA GLU A 59 10.51 17.43 11.00
C GLU A 59 11.28 16.60 12.03
N GLN A 60 12.02 17.27 12.94
CA GLN A 60 12.71 16.64 14.07
C GLN A 60 11.77 15.83 14.97
N ASP A 61 10.52 16.27 15.15
CA ASP A 61 9.55 15.66 16.06
C ASP A 61 8.97 14.35 15.50
N ILE A 62 9.11 14.12 14.19
CA ILE A 62 8.53 12.94 13.52
C ILE A 62 9.36 11.69 13.82
N LYS A 63 10.64 11.81 14.17
CA LYS A 63 11.51 10.66 14.51
C LYS A 63 10.98 9.82 15.67
N ASN A 64 10.39 10.47 16.67
CA ASN A 64 9.87 9.79 17.86
C ASN A 64 8.41 9.36 17.72
N ILE A 65 7.75 9.65 16.59
CA ILE A 65 6.31 9.47 16.46
C ILE A 65 5.87 8.02 16.65
N LEU A 66 6.65 7.05 16.13
CA LEU A 66 6.33 5.64 16.29
C LEU A 66 6.36 5.24 17.76
N LYS A 67 7.39 5.68 18.50
CA LYS A 67 7.54 5.40 19.92
C LYS A 67 6.41 6.02 20.74
N GLU A 68 6.02 7.26 20.44
CA GLU A 68 4.89 7.94 21.07
C GLU A 68 3.57 7.18 20.82
N ILE A 69 3.27 6.82 19.57
CA ILE A 69 2.07 6.07 19.20
C ILE A 69 2.03 4.71 19.90
N VAL A 70 3.14 3.96 19.88
CA VAL A 70 3.18 2.63 20.51
C VAL A 70 3.07 2.74 22.03
N THR A 71 3.66 3.76 22.65
CA THR A 71 3.53 3.98 24.11
C THR A 71 2.10 4.33 24.50
N GLU A 72 1.44 5.21 23.74
CA GLU A 72 0.05 5.62 23.98
C GLU A 72 -0.94 4.46 23.75
N ASN A 73 -0.71 3.62 22.74
CA ASN A 73 -1.71 2.65 22.29
C ASN A 73 -1.41 1.19 22.67
N PHE A 74 -0.14 0.79 22.72
CA PHE A 74 0.32 -0.59 22.85
C PHE A 74 1.48 -0.70 23.86
N PRO A 75 1.27 -0.35 25.15
CA PRO A 75 2.35 -0.25 26.13
C PRO A 75 3.11 -1.56 26.37
N HIS A 76 2.49 -2.71 26.12
CA HIS A 76 3.14 -4.02 26.17
C HIS A 76 4.25 -4.16 25.11
N LEU A 77 4.02 -3.65 23.89
CA LEU A 77 5.00 -3.72 22.81
C LEU A 77 6.25 -2.87 23.08
N VAL A 78 6.14 -1.80 23.88
CA VAL A 78 7.30 -0.96 24.25
C VAL A 78 8.34 -1.76 25.02
N LYS A 79 7.92 -2.74 25.83
CA LYS A 79 8.80 -3.60 26.62
C LYS A 79 9.42 -4.73 25.80
N GLU A 80 8.69 -5.19 24.78
CA GLU A 80 9.03 -6.38 24.00
C GLU A 80 9.76 -6.06 22.69
N LEU A 81 9.63 -4.83 22.19
CA LEU A 81 10.19 -4.40 20.92
C LEU A 81 11.23 -3.30 21.14
N ASP A 82 12.36 -3.43 20.45
CA ASP A 82 13.28 -2.31 20.25
C ASP A 82 12.79 -1.46 19.07
N LEU A 83 12.02 -0.40 19.38
CA LEU A 83 11.33 0.47 18.41
C LEU A 83 12.29 1.43 17.68
N GLN A 84 13.32 0.87 17.04
CA GLN A 84 14.24 1.63 16.21
C GLN A 84 13.59 2.05 14.89
N VAL A 85 13.84 3.30 14.50
CA VAL A 85 13.42 3.85 13.21
C VAL A 85 14.66 4.08 12.35
N GLN A 86 14.69 3.49 11.17
CA GLN A 86 15.77 3.71 10.19
C GLN A 86 15.55 5.02 9.43
N GLU A 87 14.33 5.20 8.93
CA GLU A 87 13.95 6.36 8.14
C GLU A 87 12.54 6.79 8.49
N VAL A 88 12.30 8.09 8.46
CA VAL A 88 10.98 8.67 8.60
C VAL A 88 10.88 9.89 7.70
N HIS A 89 9.79 9.99 6.96
CA HIS A 89 9.52 11.16 6.13
C HIS A 89 8.02 11.31 5.86
N ARG A 90 7.62 12.54 5.51
CA ARG A 90 6.28 12.83 5.01
C ARG A 90 6.21 12.56 3.52
N THR A 91 5.12 11.96 3.06
CA THR A 91 4.87 11.76 1.64
C THR A 91 3.54 12.43 1.22
N PRO A 92 3.54 13.22 0.13
CA PRO A 92 4.70 13.65 -0.68
C PRO A 92 5.65 14.60 0.08
N ASN A 93 6.93 14.69 -0.32
CA ASN A 93 7.92 15.55 0.36
C ASN A 93 7.51 17.04 0.38
N LYS A 94 6.82 17.52 -0.66
CA LYS A 94 6.31 18.89 -0.72
C LYS A 94 4.87 18.95 -0.22
N ARG A 95 4.60 19.88 0.70
CA ARG A 95 3.24 20.15 1.17
C ARG A 95 2.44 20.86 0.07
N ASN A 96 1.26 20.32 -0.25
CA ASN A 96 0.31 20.99 -1.13
C ASN A 96 -0.65 21.82 -0.28
N LEU A 97 -0.53 23.16 -0.36
CA LEU A 97 -1.35 24.09 0.43
C LEU A 97 -2.85 24.04 0.08
N LYS A 98 -3.23 23.51 -1.09
CA LYS A 98 -4.65 23.34 -1.48
C LYS A 98 -5.31 22.16 -0.79
N LYS A 99 -4.54 21.21 -0.24
CA LYS A 99 -5.07 20.05 0.48
C LYS A 99 -5.14 20.35 1.97
N THR A 100 -6.34 20.19 2.54
CA THR A 100 -6.58 20.32 3.98
C THR A 100 -6.15 19.07 4.76
N THR A 101 -6.12 17.91 4.10
CA THR A 101 -5.67 16.64 4.69
C THR A 101 -4.17 16.67 4.98
N PRO A 102 -3.72 16.31 6.20
CA PRO A 102 -2.30 16.20 6.49
C PRO A 102 -1.60 15.16 5.62
N ARG A 103 -0.35 15.42 5.26
CA ARG A 103 0.49 14.43 4.56
C ARG A 103 0.70 13.17 5.38
N GLN A 104 0.79 12.06 4.68
CA GLN A 104 1.04 10.77 5.29
C GLN A 104 2.50 10.67 5.72
N ILE A 105 2.79 9.85 6.72
CA ILE A 105 4.16 9.58 7.16
C ILE A 105 4.49 8.15 6.77
N ILE A 106 5.66 7.94 6.18
CA ILE A 106 6.25 6.61 5.99
C ILE A 106 7.36 6.45 7.00
N ILE A 107 7.31 5.35 7.75
CA ILE A 107 8.33 4.96 8.72
C ILE A 107 8.90 3.63 8.30
N LYS A 108 10.22 3.56 8.15
CA LYS A 108 10.95 2.33 7.90
C LYS A 108 11.56 1.84 9.22
N ILE A 109 11.23 0.61 9.58
CA ILE A 109 11.79 -0.05 10.77
C ILE A 109 12.73 -1.18 10.34
N PRO A 110 13.65 -1.65 11.19
CA PRO A 110 14.65 -2.65 10.79
C PRO A 110 14.08 -4.04 10.56
N ARG A 111 13.01 -4.43 11.27
CA ARG A 111 12.50 -5.81 11.29
C ARG A 111 11.06 -5.87 10.82
N ALA A 112 10.80 -6.64 9.77
CA ALA A 112 9.44 -6.83 9.24
C ALA A 112 8.48 -7.47 10.27
N LYS A 113 9.00 -8.37 11.12
CA LYS A 113 8.22 -9.01 12.19
C LYS A 113 7.65 -7.97 13.16
N ASP A 114 8.42 -6.96 13.53
CA ASP A 114 7.98 -5.93 14.46
C ASP A 114 6.89 -5.05 13.85
N LYS A 115 6.97 -4.78 12.53
CA LYS A 115 5.91 -4.09 11.77
C LYS A 115 4.62 -4.89 11.82
N GLU A 116 4.70 -6.19 11.54
CA GLU A 116 3.53 -7.06 11.53
C GLU A 116 2.84 -7.09 12.90
N ARG A 117 3.63 -7.14 13.98
CA ARG A 117 3.12 -7.07 15.36
C ARG A 117 2.42 -5.74 15.66
N ILE A 118 3.03 -4.61 15.29
CA ILE A 118 2.45 -3.27 15.47
C ILE A 118 1.15 -3.13 14.67
N LEU A 119 1.15 -3.55 13.39
CA LEU A 119 -0.06 -3.47 12.55
C LEU A 119 -1.16 -4.43 13.01
N LYS A 120 -0.80 -5.59 13.56
CA LYS A 120 -1.76 -6.52 14.17
C LYS A 120 -2.42 -5.88 15.40
N ALA A 121 -1.61 -5.36 16.33
CA ALA A 121 -2.12 -4.68 17.52
C ALA A 121 -3.00 -3.48 17.17
N ALA A 122 -2.64 -2.73 16.12
CA ALA A 122 -3.46 -1.62 15.61
C ALA A 122 -4.83 -2.07 15.09
N ARG A 123 -4.90 -3.20 14.37
CA ARG A 123 -6.18 -3.78 13.91
C ARG A 123 -7.02 -4.28 15.06
N GLU A 124 -6.42 -4.96 16.04
CA GLU A 124 -7.13 -5.48 17.21
C GLU A 124 -7.70 -4.36 18.09
N LYS A 125 -6.95 -3.26 18.26
CA LYS A 125 -7.40 -2.09 19.01
C LYS A 125 -8.50 -1.29 18.30
N GLN A 126 -8.60 -1.38 16.97
CA GLN A 126 -9.50 -0.62 16.08
C GLN A 126 -9.24 0.89 16.05
N VAL A 127 -9.23 1.55 17.21
CA VAL A 127 -8.98 3.00 17.34
C VAL A 127 -7.57 3.22 17.87
N VAL A 128 -6.72 3.76 17.02
CA VAL A 128 -5.35 4.19 17.38
C VAL A 128 -5.33 5.70 17.47
N THR A 129 -4.75 6.24 18.54
CA THR A 129 -4.67 7.68 18.75
C THR A 129 -3.23 8.17 18.76
N TYR A 130 -3.06 9.46 18.53
CA TYR A 130 -1.80 10.15 18.68
C TYR A 130 -2.07 11.50 19.33
N LYS A 131 -1.58 11.69 20.56
CA LYS A 131 -1.89 12.86 21.38
C LYS A 131 -3.40 13.11 21.47
N GLY A 132 -4.17 12.03 21.61
CA GLY A 132 -5.64 12.08 21.69
C GLY A 132 -6.37 12.22 20.34
N ALA A 133 -5.70 12.48 19.22
CA ALA A 133 -6.32 12.51 17.90
C ALA A 133 -6.32 11.13 17.24
N SER A 134 -7.42 10.70 16.64
CA SER A 134 -7.49 9.41 15.94
C SER A 134 -6.58 9.39 14.70
N ILE A 135 -5.80 8.33 14.56
CA ILE A 135 -4.90 8.08 13.43
C ILE A 135 -5.11 6.69 12.85
N ARG A 136 -4.56 6.46 11.65
CA ARG A 136 -4.60 5.14 10.99
C ARG A 136 -3.20 4.66 10.68
N LEU A 137 -2.90 3.41 11.08
CA LEU A 137 -1.69 2.69 10.72
C LEU A 137 -2.00 1.65 9.64
N SER A 138 -1.22 1.62 8.57
CA SER A 138 -1.33 0.62 7.51
C SER A 138 0.04 0.15 7.02
N ALA A 139 0.07 -0.97 6.30
CA ALA A 139 1.24 -1.34 5.53
C ALA A 139 1.40 -0.43 4.30
N ASP A 140 2.64 -0.21 3.88
CA ASP A 140 2.98 0.41 2.60
C ASP A 140 3.15 -0.69 1.55
N PHE A 141 2.44 -0.59 0.42
CA PHE A 141 2.47 -1.55 -0.67
C PHE A 141 2.88 -0.87 -1.98
N SER A 142 3.30 -1.66 -2.97
CA SER A 142 3.36 -1.22 -4.36
C SER A 142 1.96 -0.85 -4.87
N THR A 143 1.92 -0.09 -5.97
CA THR A 143 0.66 0.35 -6.58
C THR A 143 -0.16 -0.86 -7.04
N GLU A 144 0.50 -1.83 -7.65
CA GLU A 144 -0.09 -3.04 -8.19
C GLU A 144 -0.65 -3.93 -7.08
N THR A 145 0.07 -4.09 -5.97
CA THR A 145 -0.42 -4.84 -4.81
C THR A 145 -1.54 -4.10 -4.08
N MET A 146 -1.52 -2.77 -4.07
CA MET A 146 -2.63 -1.97 -3.52
C MET A 146 -3.89 -2.12 -4.38
N GLN A 147 -3.74 -2.08 -5.71
CA GLN A 147 -4.83 -2.25 -6.67
C GLN A 147 -5.47 -3.64 -6.55
N ALA A 148 -4.67 -4.71 -6.55
CA ALA A 148 -5.18 -6.06 -6.34
C ALA A 148 -5.96 -6.17 -5.02
N ARG A 149 -5.46 -5.56 -3.93
CA ARG A 149 -6.17 -5.54 -2.64
C ARG A 149 -7.51 -4.80 -2.70
N TRP A 150 -7.62 -3.73 -3.47
CA TRP A 150 -8.89 -3.02 -3.67
C TRP A 150 -9.89 -3.87 -4.46
N GLU A 151 -9.46 -4.59 -5.48
CA GLU A 151 -10.31 -5.52 -6.23
C GLU A 151 -10.86 -6.63 -5.32
N TRP A 152 -10.04 -7.15 -4.40
CA TRP A 152 -10.50 -8.10 -3.40
C TRP A 152 -11.40 -7.49 -2.32
N GLN A 153 -11.38 -6.17 -2.12
CA GLN A 153 -12.17 -5.52 -1.07
C GLN A 153 -13.68 -5.62 -1.34
N GLU A 154 -14.11 -5.60 -2.60
CA GLU A 154 -15.51 -5.85 -2.96
C GLU A 154 -15.96 -7.26 -2.55
N ILE A 155 -15.08 -8.25 -2.73
CA ILE A 155 -15.33 -9.64 -2.34
C ILE A 155 -15.37 -9.78 -0.81
N PHE A 156 -14.44 -9.14 -0.10
CA PHE A 156 -14.44 -9.18 1.38
C PHE A 156 -15.70 -8.53 1.96
N ASN A 157 -16.13 -7.40 1.40
CA ASN A 157 -17.39 -6.76 1.80
C ASN A 157 -18.59 -7.68 1.59
N PHE A 158 -18.65 -8.42 0.48
CA PHE A 158 -19.71 -9.41 0.23
C PHE A 158 -19.69 -10.56 1.25
N LEU A 159 -18.49 -11.02 1.62
CA LEU A 159 -18.30 -12.11 2.56
C LEU A 159 -18.44 -11.70 4.05
N ASN A 160 -18.69 -10.41 4.34
CA ASN A 160 -18.75 -9.84 5.71
C ASN A 160 -17.51 -10.19 6.57
N ILE A 161 -16.32 -10.24 5.96
CA ILE A 161 -15.02 -10.52 6.61
C ILE A 161 -14.00 -9.40 6.39
#